data_AF-A0A238W649-F1
#
_entry.id   AF-A0A238W649-F1
#
_cell.length_a   1.000
_cell.length_b   1.000
_cell.length_c   1.000
_cell.angle_alpha   90.00
_cell.angle_beta   90.00
_cell.angle_gamma   90.00
#
_symmetry.space_group_name_H-M   'P 1'
#
loop_
_entity.id
_entity.type
_entity.pdbx_description
1 polymer ?
#
loop_
_entity_poly.entity_id
_entity_poly.type
_entity_poly.pdbx_seq_one_letter_code
_entity_poly.pdbx_strand_id
1 'polypeptide(L)'
;MQSSSSSHLPSVGRSLGILIGALALLWTWQQFPSWYALGHDDATAVQRLQSYWFQPLLLGVVLALANLGVLRWSTLPLALPSSPGSLLDPPRWQQNLVFWACVAFHVASLLGLLLLGSGWVNAEQLWATTRPTLS
;
A
#
# COMPACT_ATOMS: atom_id res chain seq x y z
N MET A 1 -26.45 -35.19 5.07
CA MET A 1 -26.19 -33.81 4.62
C MET A 1 -25.51 -33.06 5.75
N GLN A 2 -24.18 -33.10 5.81
CA GLN A 2 -23.40 -32.26 6.72
C GLN A 2 -22.82 -31.13 5.86
N SER A 3 -23.25 -29.89 6.13
CA SER A 3 -22.63 -28.72 5.52
C SER A 3 -21.23 -28.57 6.10
N SER A 4 -20.21 -28.96 5.34
CA SER A 4 -18.83 -28.61 5.61
C SER A 4 -18.67 -27.10 5.45
N SER A 5 -18.91 -26.37 6.55
CA SER A 5 -18.45 -24.99 6.69
C SER A 5 -16.93 -25.01 6.63
N SER A 6 -16.40 -24.79 5.43
CA SER A 6 -14.99 -24.57 5.15
C SER A 6 -14.54 -23.39 6.01
N SER A 7 -13.85 -23.69 7.11
CA SER A 7 -13.09 -22.69 7.86
C SER A 7 -12.05 -22.12 6.89
N HIS A 8 -12.34 -20.96 6.33
CA HIS A 8 -11.40 -20.20 5.51
C HIS A 8 -10.25 -19.76 6.41
N LEU A 9 -9.25 -20.63 6.56
CA LEU A 9 -7.95 -20.23 7.07
C LEU A 9 -7.48 -19.00 6.27
N PRO A 10 -6.93 -17.98 6.93
CA PRO A 10 -6.34 -16.83 6.23
C PRO A 10 -5.27 -17.34 5.25
N SER A 11 -5.54 -17.21 3.95
CA SER A 11 -4.55 -17.59 2.94
C SER A 11 -3.43 -16.55 2.93
N VAL A 12 -2.22 -16.97 3.30
CA VAL A 12 -1.00 -16.15 3.24
C VAL A 12 -0.83 -15.52 1.85
N GLY A 13 -1.13 -16.28 0.79
CA GLY A 13 -1.06 -15.79 -0.59
C GLY A 13 -2.05 -14.66 -0.88
N ARG A 14 -3.26 -14.73 -0.32
CA ARG A 14 -4.25 -13.63 -0.43
C ARG A 14 -3.76 -12.37 0.29
N SER A 15 -3.27 -12.50 1.52
CA SER A 15 -2.76 -11.37 2.30
C SER A 15 -1.56 -10.69 1.63
N LEU A 16 -0.65 -11.49 1.07
CA LEU A 16 0.48 -11.01 0.29
C LEU A 16 0.00 -10.31 -0.99
N GLY A 17 -0.97 -10.90 -1.71
CA GLY A 17 -1.56 -10.28 -2.90
C GLY A 17 -2.20 -8.92 -2.61
N ILE A 18 -2.87 -8.77 -1.47
CA ILE A 18 -3.43 -7.47 -1.04
C ILE A 18 -2.31 -6.46 -0.73
N LEU A 19 -1.26 -6.88 -0.03
CA LEU A 19 -0.11 -6.01 0.26
C LEU A 19 0.57 -5.55 -1.03
N ILE A 20 0.82 -6.47 -1.96
CA ILE A 20 1.37 -6.16 -3.29
C ILE A 20 0.42 -5.23 -4.06
N GLY A 21 -0.89 -5.47 -4.00
CA GLY A 21 -1.89 -4.60 -4.63
C GLY A 21 -1.87 -3.18 -4.07
N ALA A 22 -1.72 -3.02 -2.76
CA ALA A 22 -1.57 -1.71 -2.12
C ALA A 22 -0.27 -1.01 -2.57
N LEU A 23 0.84 -1.73 -2.65
CA LEU A 23 2.11 -1.19 -3.16
C LEU A 23 2.00 -0.80 -4.65
N ALA A 24 1.36 -1.64 -5.47
CA ALA A 24 1.13 -1.37 -6.88
C ALA A 24 0.21 -0.16 -7.08
N LEU A 25 -0.80 0.02 -6.23
CA LEU A 25 -1.66 1.21 -6.23
C LEU A 25 -0.85 2.47 -5.95
N LEU A 26 -0.02 2.47 -4.90
CA LEU A 26 0.84 3.62 -4.56
C LEU A 26 1.87 3.92 -5.65
N TRP A 27 2.45 2.88 -6.24
CA TRP A 27 3.37 3.04 -7.36
C TRP A 27 2.64 3.63 -8.58
N THR A 28 1.46 3.11 -8.93
CA THR A 28 0.65 3.60 -10.06
C THR A 28 0.21 5.05 -9.83
N TRP A 29 -0.21 5.38 -8.60
CA TRP A 29 -0.51 6.73 -8.17
C TRP A 29 0.65 7.68 -8.45
N GLN A 30 1.86 7.25 -8.11
CA GLN A 30 3.07 8.02 -8.35
C GLN A 30 3.33 8.19 -9.87
N GLN A 31 3.20 7.14 -10.68
CA GLN A 31 3.52 7.21 -12.11
C GLN A 31 2.50 7.98 -12.97
N PHE A 32 1.25 8.09 -12.53
CA PHE A 32 0.15 8.61 -13.35
C PHE A 32 0.43 9.98 -14.00
N PRO A 33 0.98 11.00 -13.31
CA PRO A 33 1.27 12.29 -13.93
C PRO A 33 2.33 12.24 -15.03
N SER A 34 3.32 11.34 -14.93
CA SER A 34 4.31 11.13 -16.00
C SER A 34 3.68 10.50 -17.23
N TRP A 35 2.84 9.48 -17.05
CA TRP A 35 2.14 8.86 -18.18
C TRP A 35 1.20 9.83 -18.87
N TYR A 36 0.52 10.68 -18.10
CA TYR A 36 -0.30 11.75 -18.65
C TYR A 36 0.52 12.75 -19.49
N ALA A 37 1.69 13.15 -19.00
CA ALA A 37 2.59 14.08 -19.69
C ALA A 37 3.12 13.53 -21.02
N LEU A 38 3.36 12.21 -21.13
CA LEU A 38 3.81 11.59 -22.38
C LEU A 38 2.78 11.70 -23.52
N GLY A 39 1.51 11.89 -23.19
CA GLY A 39 0.41 11.95 -24.16
C GLY A 39 -0.14 13.35 -24.42
N HIS A 40 0.43 14.41 -23.82
CA HIS A 40 -0.11 15.77 -23.90
C HIS A 40 0.97 16.82 -24.16
N ASP A 41 0.73 17.69 -25.14
CA ASP A 41 1.65 18.77 -25.52
C ASP A 41 1.49 20.04 -24.67
N ASP A 42 0.37 20.20 -23.94
CA ASP A 42 0.12 21.37 -23.09
C ASP A 42 0.83 21.26 -21.74
N ALA A 43 2.01 21.87 -21.65
CA ALA A 43 2.80 21.95 -20.44
C ALA A 43 2.06 22.61 -19.26
N THR A 44 1.14 23.54 -19.51
CA THR A 44 0.38 24.24 -18.47
C THR A 44 -0.65 23.30 -17.85
N ALA A 45 -1.35 22.52 -18.68
CA ALA A 45 -2.29 21.51 -18.22
C ALA A 45 -1.59 20.41 -17.41
N VAL A 46 -0.43 19.94 -17.86
CA VAL A 46 0.39 18.95 -17.15
C VAL A 46 0.85 19.49 -15.79
N GLN A 47 1.31 20.73 -15.73
CA GLN A 47 1.76 21.35 -14.48
C GLN A 47 0.61 21.52 -13.47
N ARG A 48 -0.58 21.92 -13.93
CA ARG A 48 -1.78 22.00 -13.08
C ARG A 48 -2.19 20.62 -12.57
N LEU A 49 -2.19 19.61 -13.43
CA LEU A 49 -2.48 18.24 -12.99
C LEU A 49 -1.52 17.82 -11.87
N GLN A 50 -0.22 18.03 -12.04
CA GLN A 50 0.78 17.65 -11.04
C GLN A 50 0.53 18.35 -9.69
N SER A 51 0.22 19.65 -9.69
CA SER A 51 -0.03 20.39 -8.44
C SER A 51 -1.30 19.94 -7.71
N TYR A 52 -2.35 19.52 -8.43
CA TYR A 52 -3.55 18.92 -7.83
C TYR A 52 -3.31 17.47 -7.38
N TRP A 53 -2.57 16.69 -8.16
CA TRP A 53 -2.35 15.26 -7.92
C TRP A 53 -1.47 15.00 -6.70
N PHE A 54 -0.45 15.82 -6.49
CA PHE A 54 0.46 15.70 -5.34
C PHE A 54 0.02 16.53 -4.13
N GLN A 55 -1.26 16.84 -4.00
CA GLN A 55 -1.77 17.49 -2.78
C GLN A 55 -1.62 16.54 -1.57
N PRO A 56 -1.11 17.03 -0.43
CA PRO A 56 -0.89 16.20 0.77
C PRO A 56 -2.17 15.49 1.24
N LEU A 57 -3.31 16.17 1.15
CA LEU A 57 -4.60 15.61 1.54
C LEU A 57 -5.00 14.42 0.67
N LEU A 58 -4.78 14.54 -0.65
CA LEU A 58 -5.13 13.49 -1.60
C LEU A 58 -4.23 12.25 -1.40
N LEU A 59 -2.92 12.45 -1.25
CA LEU A 59 -1.99 11.38 -0.87
C LEU A 59 -2.36 10.76 0.48
N GLY A 60 -2.76 11.59 1.46
CA GLY A 60 -3.21 11.13 2.77
C GLY A 60 -4.44 10.21 2.68
N VAL A 61 -5.42 10.56 1.85
CA VAL A 61 -6.61 9.72 1.59
C VAL A 61 -6.21 8.39 0.94
N VAL A 62 -5.35 8.41 -0.09
CA VAL A 62 -4.88 7.19 -0.75
C VAL A 62 -4.15 6.27 0.22
N LEU A 63 -3.23 6.82 1.03
CA LEU A 63 -2.52 6.07 2.06
C LEU A 63 -3.49 5.51 3.12
N ALA A 64 -4.46 6.29 3.57
CA ALA A 64 -5.44 5.84 4.56
C ALA A 64 -6.28 4.67 4.04
N LEU A 65 -6.76 4.73 2.79
CA LEU A 65 -7.52 3.65 2.16
C LEU A 65 -6.68 2.39 1.96
N ALA A 66 -5.43 2.54 1.49
CA ALA A 66 -4.50 1.43 1.34
C ALA A 66 -4.21 0.75 2.70
N ASN A 67 -3.97 1.54 3.74
CA ASN A 67 -3.75 1.05 5.10
C ASN A 67 -4.98 0.36 5.66
N LEU A 68 -6.17 0.94 5.51
CA LEU A 68 -7.41 0.31 5.95
C LEU A 68 -7.62 -1.04 5.26
N GLY A 69 -7.30 -1.13 3.97
CA GLY A 69 -7.42 -2.37 3.22
C GLY A 69 -6.44 -3.45 3.68
N VAL A 70 -5.15 -3.10 3.79
CA VAL A 70 -4.12 -4.01 4.31
C VAL A 70 -4.46 -4.44 5.73
N LEU A 71 -4.92 -3.53 6.59
CA LEU A 71 -5.32 -3.85 7.96
C LEU A 71 -6.48 -4.86 7.99
N ARG A 72 -7.56 -4.58 7.25
CA ARG A 72 -8.81 -5.33 7.28
C ARG A 72 -8.70 -6.71 6.65
N TRP A 73 -7.96 -6.84 5.55
CA TRP A 73 -7.92 -8.04 4.73
C TRP A 73 -6.59 -8.80 4.78
N SER A 74 -5.53 -8.22 5.38
CA SER A 74 -4.23 -8.90 5.56
C SER A 74 -3.80 -8.94 7.02
N THR A 75 -3.54 -7.80 7.66
CA THR A 75 -2.89 -7.72 8.97
C THR A 75 -3.73 -8.36 10.07
N LEU A 76 -5.02 -7.99 10.20
CA LEU A 76 -5.91 -8.56 11.23
C LEU A 76 -6.13 -10.07 11.04
N PRO A 77 -6.44 -10.58 9.82
CA PRO A 77 -6.54 -12.03 9.60
C PRO A 77 -5.26 -12.79 9.94
N LEU A 78 -4.08 -12.20 9.71
CA LEU A 78 -2.80 -12.84 10.02
C LEU A 78 -2.44 -12.76 11.51
N ALA A 79 -2.92 -11.74 12.23
CA ALA A 79 -2.66 -11.52 13.66
C ALA A 79 -3.49 -12.42 14.58
N LEU A 80 -4.70 -12.79 14.14
CA LEU A 80 -5.60 -13.62 14.95
C LEU A 80 -5.22 -15.09 14.84
N PRO A 81 -5.06 -15.81 15.97
CA PRO A 81 -4.82 -17.25 15.94
C PRO A 81 -6.04 -17.95 15.33
N SER A 82 -5.80 -18.69 14.25
CA SER A 82 -6.85 -19.38 13.48
C SER A 82 -7.32 -20.70 14.11
N SER A 83 -6.61 -21.22 15.12
CA SER A 83 -6.99 -22.42 15.89
C SER A 83 -6.18 -22.52 17.18
N PRO A 84 -6.74 -23.03 18.30
CA PRO A 84 -5.95 -23.38 19.48
C PRO A 84 -5.03 -24.58 19.14
N GLY A 85 -3.75 -24.27 18.86
CA GLY A 85 -2.61 -25.18 18.84
C GLY A 85 -2.86 -26.61 18.36
N SER A 86 -2.92 -26.81 17.05
CA SER A 86 -2.85 -28.17 16.48
C SER A 86 -1.38 -28.55 16.27
N LEU A 87 -0.97 -29.73 16.77
CA LEU A 87 0.39 -30.28 16.61
C LEU A 87 0.79 -30.55 15.14
N LEU A 88 -0.15 -30.39 14.20
CA LEU A 88 0.04 -30.54 12.75
C LEU A 88 0.01 -29.19 12.01
N ASP A 89 0.12 -28.07 12.73
CA ASP A 89 0.12 -26.75 12.09
C ASP A 89 1.31 -26.63 11.11
N PRO A 90 1.07 -26.21 9.86
CA PRO A 90 2.13 -26.00 8.89
C PRO A 90 3.11 -24.89 9.35
N PRO A 91 4.33 -24.87 8.80
CA PRO A 91 5.36 -23.91 9.18
C PRO A 91 4.86 -22.45 9.13
N ARG A 92 4.74 -21.81 10.30
CA ARG A 92 4.18 -20.45 10.48
C ARG A 92 5.10 -19.31 10.01
N TRP A 93 6.30 -19.61 9.53
CA TRP A 93 7.28 -18.57 9.17
C TRP A 93 6.79 -17.67 8.02
N GLN A 94 6.11 -18.23 7.03
CA GLN A 94 5.56 -17.45 5.90
C GLN A 94 4.49 -16.46 6.38
N GLN A 95 3.60 -16.92 7.25
CA GLN A 95 2.58 -16.07 7.87
C GLN A 95 3.22 -14.93 8.66
N ASN A 96 4.24 -15.24 9.46
CA ASN A 96 4.97 -14.24 10.24
C ASN A 96 5.68 -13.21 9.34
N LEU A 97 6.33 -13.64 8.26
CA LEU A 97 6.98 -12.72 7.33
C LEU A 97 5.97 -11.77 6.68
N VAL A 98 4.86 -12.29 6.17
CA VAL A 98 3.83 -11.46 5.52
C VAL A 98 3.16 -10.52 6.54
N PHE A 99 2.94 -10.98 7.78
CA PHE A 99 2.45 -10.15 8.86
C PHE A 99 3.41 -8.97 9.14
N TRP A 100 4.70 -9.25 9.33
CA TRP A 100 5.69 -8.20 9.58
C TRP A 100 5.87 -7.26 8.39
N ALA A 101 5.72 -7.75 7.15
CA ALA A 101 5.69 -6.89 5.96
C ALA A 101 4.49 -5.94 5.99
N CYS A 102 3.31 -6.41 6.40
CA CYS A 102 2.13 -5.55 6.59
C CYS A 102 2.36 -4.53 7.70
N VAL A 103 2.95 -4.91 8.83
CA VAL A 103 3.32 -3.98 9.92
C VAL A 103 4.30 -2.93 9.43
N ALA A 104 5.35 -3.33 8.71
CA ALA A 104 6.32 -2.40 8.13
C ALA A 104 5.64 -1.41 7.17
N PHE A 105 4.69 -1.87 6.34
CA PHE A 105 3.90 -1.00 5.48
C PHE A 105 3.09 0.04 6.27
N HIS A 106 2.43 -0.36 7.37
CA HIS A 106 1.70 0.56 8.24
C HIS A 106 2.62 1.61 8.88
N VAL A 107 3.77 1.18 9.41
CA VAL A 107 4.75 2.07 10.05
C VAL A 107 5.35 3.05 9.03
N ALA A 108 5.73 2.57 7.85
CA ALA A 108 6.24 3.43 6.78
C ALA A 108 5.18 4.43 6.30
N SER A 109 3.93 4.01 6.19
CA SER A 109 2.81 4.90 5.82
C SER A 109 2.59 5.99 6.87
N LEU A 110 2.60 5.63 8.15
CA LEU A 110 2.47 6.57 9.25
C LEU A 110 3.62 7.57 9.27
N LEU A 111 4.86 7.09 9.12
CA LEU A 111 6.03 7.96 9.04
C LEU A 111 5.93 8.92 7.85
N GLY A 112 5.48 8.44 6.68
CA GLY A 112 5.23 9.28 5.51
C GLY A 112 4.20 10.38 5.80
N LEU A 113 3.08 10.05 6.44
CA LEU A 113 2.06 11.01 6.84
C LEU A 113 2.58 12.05 7.84
N LEU A 114 3.40 11.63 8.81
CA LEU A 114 4.01 12.54 9.77
C LEU A 114 4.99 13.51 9.09
N LEU A 115 5.80 13.03 8.15
CA LEU A 115 6.73 13.85 7.37
C LEU A 115 6.02 14.85 6.45
N LEU A 116 4.90 14.43 5.85
CA LEU A 116 4.01 15.31 5.07
C LEU A 116 3.35 16.36 5.96
N GLY A 117 2.82 15.94 7.11
CA GLY A 117 2.11 16.82 8.05
C GLY A 117 3.02 17.82 8.76
N SER A 118 4.29 17.48 8.99
CA SER A 118 5.29 18.39 9.56
C SER A 118 5.87 19.37 8.54
N GLY A 119 5.57 19.21 7.24
CA GLY A 119 6.15 20.00 6.15
C GLY A 119 7.64 19.71 5.91
N TRP A 120 8.19 18.65 6.50
CA TRP A 120 9.58 18.23 6.28
C TRP A 120 9.78 17.64 4.88
N VAL A 121 8.73 17.06 4.32
CA VAL A 121 8.74 16.48 2.99
C VAL A 121 7.49 16.92 2.25
N ASN A 122 7.68 17.57 1.11
CA ASN A 122 6.57 17.87 0.21
C ASN A 122 6.41 16.71 -0.78
N ALA A 123 5.18 16.37 -1.15
CA ALA A 123 4.92 15.29 -2.13
C ALA A 123 5.65 15.53 -3.47
N GLU A 124 5.87 16.79 -3.85
CA GLU A 124 6.70 17.16 -5.01
C GLU A 124 8.17 16.74 -4.87
N GLN A 125 8.75 16.76 -3.67
CA GLN A 125 10.13 16.31 -3.43
C GLN A 125 10.24 14.78 -3.52
N LEU A 126 9.24 14.04 -3.00
CA LEU A 126 9.15 12.58 -3.17
C LEU A 126 8.99 12.17 -4.64
N TRP A 127 8.31 13.00 -5.42
CA TRP A 127 8.21 12.82 -6.86
C TRP A 127 9.54 13.11 -7.56
N ALA A 128 10.24 14.19 -7.21
CA ALA A 128 11.49 14.58 -7.85
C ALA A 128 12.59 13.50 -7.77
N THR A 129 12.66 12.74 -6.68
CA THR A 129 13.66 11.66 -6.50
C THR A 129 13.42 10.43 -7.38
N THR A 130 12.24 10.29 -7.98
CA THR A 130 11.87 9.14 -8.81
C THR A 130 11.81 9.45 -10.30
N ARG A 131 12.11 10.69 -10.70
CA ARG A 131 12.27 11.02 -12.12
C ARG A 131 13.56 10.37 -12.65
N PRO A 132 13.51 9.62 -13.75
CA PRO A 132 14.71 9.30 -14.50
C PRO A 132 15.29 10.62 -15.04
N THR A 133 16.55 10.92 -14.69
CA THR A 133 17.32 11.97 -15.34
C THR A 133 17.59 11.52 -16.76
N LEU A 134 16.75 11.95 -17.70
CA LEU A 134 17.04 11.84 -19.12
C LEU A 134 18.11 12.89 -19.43
N SER A 135 19.38 12.46 -19.39
CA SER A 135 20.53 13.16 -19.96
C SER A 135 20.65 12.87 -21.45
#